data_AF-A0AAV6XRE8-F1
#
_entry.id   AF-A0AAV6XRE8-F1
#
_cell.length_a   1.000
_cell.length_b   1.000
_cell.length_c   1.000
_cell.angle_alpha   90.00
_cell.angle_beta   90.00
_cell.angle_gamma   90.00
#
_symmetry.space_group_name_H-M   'P 1'
#
loop_
_entity.id
_entity.type
_entity.pdbx_description
1 polymer ?
#
loop_
_entity_poly.entity_id
_entity_poly.type
_entity_poly.pdbx_seq_one_letter_code
_entity_poly.pdbx_strand_id
1 'polypeptide(L)'
;MQTPDEIKKVQGKEDEQSLERERPIEESLKIFDDMKRGMIEEGKATLRMKQDLQSDSFNMYDLIAYRIKFTPHPHAGDKWCIYPSYDYAHCIVDSLENVTHLSNRLVTGKWVDGWDDPRLMTLVGLRRRRVTATSINAFVQGIGITRSDNSMIRLDSLEYHIREELNKTAAHTMVVLNPLKVVITNMDASIMDLDAKK
;
A
#
# COMPACT_ATOMS: atom_id res chain seq x y z
N MET A 1 6.76 32.96 -12.49
CA MET A 1 6.72 31.71 -11.71
C MET A 1 6.28 32.07 -10.32
N GLN A 2 5.26 31.41 -9.77
CA GLN A 2 4.74 31.68 -8.43
C GLN A 2 5.57 31.01 -7.33
N THR A 3 5.74 31.71 -6.22
CA THR A 3 6.40 31.20 -5.02
C THR A 3 5.47 30.25 -4.23
N PRO A 4 6.02 29.36 -3.38
CA PRO A 4 5.21 28.44 -2.57
C PRO A 4 4.18 29.12 -1.67
N ASP A 5 4.47 30.33 -1.19
CA ASP A 5 3.58 31.10 -0.31
C ASP A 5 2.45 31.77 -1.09
N GLU A 6 2.70 32.22 -2.32
CA GLU A 6 1.66 32.70 -3.24
C GLU A 6 0.71 31.56 -3.62
N ILE A 7 1.22 30.35 -3.87
CA ILE A 7 0.39 29.18 -4.20
C ILE A 7 -0.56 28.83 -3.05
N LYS A 8 -0.12 28.93 -1.79
CA LYS A 8 -0.96 28.68 -0.61
C LYS A 8 -2.11 29.68 -0.49
N LYS A 9 -1.88 30.94 -0.85
CA LYS A 9 -2.92 31.98 -0.86
C LYS A 9 -3.99 31.67 -1.91
N VAL A 10 -3.57 31.30 -3.13
CA VAL A 10 -4.48 30.87 -4.20
C VAL A 10 -5.29 29.62 -3.82
N GLN A 11 -4.69 28.65 -3.12
CA GLN A 11 -5.38 27.46 -2.62
C GLN A 11 -6.31 27.74 -1.43
N GLY A 12 -6.16 28.90 -0.77
CA GLY A 12 -6.95 29.32 0.39
C GLY A 12 -8.27 30.00 0.05
N LYS A 13 -8.71 29.99 -1.22
CA LYS A 13 -9.88 30.74 -1.73
C LYS A 13 -9.74 32.27 -1.61
N GLU A 14 -8.52 32.82 -1.56
CA GLU A 14 -8.33 34.23 -1.91
C GLU A 14 -8.41 34.33 -3.45
N ASP A 15 -9.32 35.17 -3.96
CA ASP A 15 -9.81 35.29 -5.36
C ASP A 15 -8.74 35.62 -6.44
N GLU A 16 -7.47 35.27 -6.23
CA GLU A 16 -6.40 35.47 -7.18
C GLU A 16 -6.13 34.17 -7.95
N GLN A 17 -6.78 33.99 -9.10
CA GLN A 17 -6.36 32.95 -10.03
C GLN A 17 -4.89 33.16 -10.42
N SER A 18 -4.10 32.09 -10.41
CA SER A 18 -2.71 32.16 -10.85
C SER A 18 -2.64 32.71 -12.27
N LEU A 19 -1.93 33.82 -12.45
CA LEU A 19 -1.68 34.45 -13.76
C LEU A 19 -1.10 33.45 -14.79
N GLU A 20 -0.48 32.38 -14.30
CA GLU A 20 0.18 31.34 -15.10
C GLU A 20 -0.76 30.20 -15.53
N ARG A 21 -2.02 30.19 -15.06
CA ARG A 21 -3.01 29.14 -15.35
C ARG A 21 -3.60 29.21 -16.76
N GLU A 22 -3.67 30.43 -17.31
CA GLU A 22 -4.20 30.69 -18.65
C GLU A 22 -3.11 30.87 -19.71
N ARG A 23 -1.87 30.50 -19.40
CA ARG A 23 -0.75 30.53 -20.36
C ARG A 23 -1.01 29.58 -21.55
N PRO A 24 -0.52 29.92 -22.75
CA PRO A 24 -0.68 29.05 -23.92
C PRO A 24 0.07 27.72 -23.77
N ILE A 25 -0.40 26.69 -24.49
CA ILE A 25 0.14 25.33 -24.42
C ILE A 25 1.61 25.30 -24.90
N GLU A 26 1.95 26.06 -25.94
CA GLU A 26 3.32 26.09 -26.49
C GLU A 26 4.34 26.62 -25.48
N GLU A 27 3.99 27.70 -24.77
CA GLU A 27 4.81 28.24 -23.67
C GLU A 27 4.85 27.28 -22.47
N SER A 28 3.76 26.55 -22.24
CA SER A 28 3.70 25.42 -21.29
C SER A 28 4.76 24.36 -21.55
N LEU A 29 4.79 23.88 -22.79
CA LEU A 29 5.71 22.84 -23.22
C LEU A 29 7.16 23.32 -23.21
N LYS A 30 7.42 24.55 -23.64
CA LYS A 30 8.79 25.10 -23.68
C LYS A 30 9.43 25.15 -22.29
N ILE A 31 8.72 25.72 -21.32
CA ILE A 31 9.22 25.80 -19.94
C ILE A 31 9.34 24.39 -19.34
N PHE A 32 8.42 23.47 -19.64
CA PHE A 32 8.55 22.10 -19.16
C PHE A 32 9.80 21.40 -19.72
N ASP A 33 10.14 21.66 -20.99
CA ASP A 33 11.39 21.15 -21.58
C ASP A 33 12.62 21.81 -20.94
N ASP A 34 12.57 23.12 -20.64
CA ASP A 34 13.63 23.82 -19.90
C ASP A 34 13.80 23.26 -18.48
N MET A 35 12.71 22.89 -17.81
CA MET A 35 12.74 22.21 -16.51
C MET A 35 13.43 20.84 -16.63
N LYS A 36 13.09 20.06 -17.66
CA LYS A 36 13.67 18.73 -17.93
C LYS A 36 15.16 18.79 -18.31
N ARG A 37 15.60 19.89 -18.91
CA ARG A 37 17.02 20.16 -19.22
C ARG A 37 17.81 20.68 -18.02
N GLY A 38 17.15 20.99 -16.90
CA GLY A 38 17.79 21.52 -15.70
C GLY A 38 18.20 22.99 -15.82
N MET A 39 17.56 23.75 -16.71
CA MET A 39 17.85 25.19 -16.91
C MET A 39 17.22 26.09 -15.84
N ILE A 40 16.40 25.52 -14.95
CA ILE A 40 15.66 26.22 -13.91
C ILE A 40 16.05 25.62 -12.55
N GLU A 41 16.32 26.46 -11.55
CA GLU A 41 16.73 26.03 -10.21
C GLU A 41 15.61 25.29 -9.44
N GLU A 42 15.99 24.51 -8.42
CA GLU A 42 15.03 23.83 -7.55
C GLU A 42 14.03 24.80 -6.91
N GLY A 43 12.76 24.41 -6.88
CA GLY A 43 11.69 25.19 -6.25
C GLY A 43 11.27 26.46 -7.00
N LYS A 44 11.97 26.87 -8.07
CA LYS A 44 11.58 28.03 -8.89
C LYS A 44 10.41 27.74 -9.82
N ALA A 45 10.25 26.50 -10.27
CA ALA A 45 9.14 26.10 -11.11
C ALA A 45 8.56 24.74 -10.70
N THR A 46 7.24 24.62 -10.84
CA THR A 46 6.50 23.37 -10.65
C THR A 46 5.47 23.23 -11.75
N LEU A 47 5.28 22.02 -12.27
CA LEU A 47 4.15 21.73 -13.15
C LEU A 47 2.92 21.43 -12.27
N ARG A 48 1.78 22.05 -12.58
CA ARG A 48 0.51 21.84 -11.89
C ARG A 48 -0.54 21.32 -12.87
N MET A 49 -1.45 20.50 -12.38
CA MET A 49 -2.61 20.03 -13.13
C MET A 49 -3.63 21.18 -13.22
N LYS A 50 -4.24 21.37 -14.39
CA LYS A 50 -5.35 22.32 -14.54
C LYS A 50 -6.65 21.59 -14.17
N GLN A 51 -7.08 21.76 -12.93
CA GLN A 51 -8.26 21.13 -12.33
C GLN A 51 -9.33 22.20 -12.04
N ASP A 52 -10.21 21.92 -11.07
CA ASP A 52 -11.29 22.81 -10.68
C ASP A 52 -11.03 23.42 -9.29
N LEU A 53 -10.70 24.71 -9.29
CA LEU A 53 -10.47 25.50 -8.08
C LEU A 53 -11.75 25.81 -7.30
N GLN A 54 -12.93 25.63 -7.93
CA GLN A 54 -14.23 25.87 -7.29
C GLN A 54 -14.80 24.65 -6.58
N SER A 55 -14.15 23.49 -6.73
CA SER A 55 -14.57 22.27 -6.05
C SER A 55 -14.48 22.41 -4.53
N ASP A 56 -15.39 21.74 -3.81
CA ASP A 56 -15.31 21.63 -2.35
C ASP A 56 -14.14 20.75 -1.88
N SER A 57 -13.58 19.93 -2.77
CA SER A 57 -12.43 19.08 -2.48
C SER A 57 -11.11 19.83 -2.71
N PHE A 58 -10.31 19.96 -1.64
CA PHE A 58 -8.96 20.55 -1.71
C PHE A 58 -8.05 19.84 -2.71
N ASN A 59 -8.27 18.55 -2.96
CA ASN A 59 -7.49 17.77 -3.92
C ASN A 59 -7.73 18.16 -5.38
N MET A 60 -8.66 19.07 -5.64
CA MET A 60 -8.91 19.63 -6.97
C MET A 60 -8.23 20.99 -7.19
N TYR A 61 -7.47 21.50 -6.19
CA TYR A 61 -6.85 22.83 -6.25
C TYR A 61 -5.51 22.84 -6.98
N ASP A 62 -5.59 22.52 -8.28
CA ASP A 62 -4.48 22.48 -9.23
C ASP A 62 -3.25 21.79 -8.61
N LEU A 63 -3.37 20.48 -8.34
CA LEU A 63 -2.33 19.69 -7.68
C LEU A 63 -1.02 19.73 -8.48
N ILE A 64 0.10 19.66 -7.76
CA ILE A 64 1.42 19.68 -8.37
C ILE A 64 1.70 18.32 -9.01
N ALA A 65 2.01 18.30 -10.30
CA ALA A 65 2.36 17.12 -11.07
C ALA A 65 3.86 16.82 -11.07
N TYR A 66 4.71 17.84 -11.30
CA TYR A 66 6.17 17.68 -11.30
C TYR A 66 6.87 18.78 -10.51
N ARG A 67 7.99 18.41 -9.88
CA ARG A 67 8.91 19.32 -9.19
C ARG A 67 10.33 19.12 -9.69
N ILE A 68 11.10 20.21 -9.72
CA ILE A 68 12.54 20.16 -10.01
C ILE A 68 13.27 19.74 -8.75
N LYS A 69 14.14 18.73 -8.87
CA LYS A 69 15.05 18.28 -7.82
C LYS A 69 16.31 17.70 -8.49
N PHE A 70 17.47 18.26 -8.21
CA PHE A 70 18.79 17.84 -8.67
C PHE A 70 19.40 16.78 -7.73
N THR A 71 18.58 15.84 -7.26
CA THR A 71 19.06 14.70 -6.48
C THR A 71 19.11 13.45 -7.37
N PRO A 72 20.21 12.67 -7.35
CA PRO A 72 20.29 11.40 -8.08
C PRO A 72 19.20 10.42 -7.64
N HIS A 73 18.57 9.74 -8.60
CA HIS A 73 17.64 8.66 -8.29
C HIS A 73 18.40 7.34 -8.06
N PRO A 74 18.09 6.55 -7.01
CA PRO A 74 18.79 5.30 -6.73
C PRO A 74 18.81 4.29 -7.89
N HIS A 75 17.76 4.26 -8.72
CA HIS A 75 17.66 3.35 -9.87
C HIS A 75 17.97 3.99 -11.23
N ALA A 76 17.74 5.30 -11.39
CA ALA A 76 17.83 5.99 -12.67
C ALA A 76 19.03 6.93 -12.77
N GLY A 77 19.81 7.08 -11.69
CA GLY A 77 20.96 7.96 -11.59
C GLY A 77 20.58 9.43 -11.83
N ASP A 78 21.47 10.14 -12.52
CA ASP A 78 21.36 11.57 -12.85
C ASP A 78 20.61 11.85 -14.16
N LYS A 79 19.85 10.87 -14.67
CA LYS A 79 19.16 10.99 -15.95
C LYS A 79 18.04 12.03 -15.94
N TRP A 80 17.47 12.31 -14.76
CA TRP A 80 16.31 13.17 -14.59
C TRP A 80 16.56 14.21 -13.50
N CYS A 81 16.18 15.46 -13.78
CA CYS A 81 16.19 16.57 -12.82
C CYS A 81 14.77 17.03 -12.43
N ILE A 82 13.74 16.38 -12.97
CA ILE A 82 12.34 16.60 -12.62
C ILE A 82 11.74 15.28 -12.16
N TYR A 83 10.96 15.32 -11.09
CA TYR A 83 10.32 14.15 -10.51
C TYR A 83 8.82 14.39 -10.36
N PRO A 84 7.99 13.37 -10.68
CA PRO A 84 6.56 13.49 -10.51
C PRO A 84 6.20 13.46 -9.01
N SER A 85 5.08 14.10 -8.66
CA SER A 85 4.49 13.96 -7.33
C SER A 85 3.83 12.60 -7.16
N TYR A 86 3.56 12.22 -5.90
CA TYR A 86 2.79 11.02 -5.59
C TYR A 86 1.41 11.05 -6.27
N ASP A 87 0.67 12.16 -6.15
CA ASP A 87 -0.69 12.30 -6.70
C ASP A 87 -0.74 12.11 -8.21
N TYR A 88 0.31 12.52 -8.94
CA TYR A 88 0.38 12.33 -10.39
C TYR A 88 0.89 10.94 -10.79
N ALA A 89 1.95 10.45 -10.13
CA ALA A 89 2.57 9.18 -10.51
C ALA A 89 1.72 7.96 -10.11
N HIS A 90 1.10 7.97 -8.93
CA HIS A 90 0.47 6.76 -8.39
C HIS A 90 -0.66 6.24 -9.29
N CYS A 91 -1.61 7.10 -9.70
CA CYS A 91 -2.71 6.69 -10.58
C CYS A 91 -2.21 6.16 -11.93
N ILE A 92 -1.17 6.78 -12.48
CA ILE A 92 -0.59 6.36 -13.76
C ILE A 92 0.05 4.98 -13.60
N VAL A 93 0.85 4.77 -12.56
CA VAL A 93 1.48 3.47 -12.28
C VAL A 93 0.41 2.41 -12.03
N ASP A 94 -0.60 2.70 -11.21
CA ASP A 94 -1.69 1.77 -10.91
C ASP A 94 -2.46 1.38 -12.18
N SER A 95 -2.75 2.35 -13.07
CA SER A 95 -3.42 2.06 -14.35
C SER A 95 -2.54 1.25 -15.33
N LEU A 96 -1.23 1.50 -15.34
CA LEU A 96 -0.29 0.74 -16.16
C LEU A 96 -0.10 -0.70 -15.64
N GLU A 97 -0.12 -0.87 -14.31
CA GLU A 97 0.09 -2.15 -13.63
C GLU A 97 -1.22 -2.91 -13.35
N ASN A 98 -2.37 -2.36 -13.76
CA ASN A 98 -3.72 -2.90 -13.50
C ASN A 98 -3.97 -3.22 -12.02
N VAL A 99 -3.53 -2.33 -11.12
CA VAL A 99 -3.66 -2.48 -9.67
C VAL A 99 -5.11 -2.22 -9.25
N THR A 100 -5.69 -3.16 -8.52
CA THR A 100 -7.12 -3.12 -8.14
C THR A 100 -7.39 -2.54 -6.75
N HIS A 101 -6.49 -2.66 -5.76
CA HIS A 101 -6.71 -2.13 -4.40
C HIS A 101 -5.39 -1.80 -3.66
N LEU A 102 -5.33 -0.64 -2.99
CA LEU A 102 -4.13 -0.13 -2.28
C LEU A 102 -4.41 0.12 -0.79
N SER A 103 -3.47 -0.23 0.11
CA SER A 103 -3.59 0.12 1.55
C SER A 103 -2.20 0.22 2.22
N ASN A 104 -1.79 1.43 2.64
CA ASN A 104 -0.40 1.75 3.07
C ASN A 104 -0.27 2.31 4.52
N ARG A 105 -1.35 2.28 5.31
CA ARG A 105 -1.42 3.06 6.59
C ARG A 105 -0.91 2.34 7.84
N LEU A 106 -0.87 1.01 7.85
CA LEU A 106 -0.56 0.24 9.06
C LEU A 106 0.94 0.14 9.34
N VAL A 107 1.75 0.02 8.29
CA VAL A 107 3.20 -0.15 8.41
C VAL A 107 3.90 1.17 8.78
N THR A 108 3.41 2.29 8.24
CA THR A 108 3.95 3.63 8.53
C THR A 108 3.75 4.06 9.99
N GLY A 109 2.70 3.58 10.66
CA GLY A 109 2.41 3.88 12.06
C GLY A 109 3.14 3.04 13.11
N LYS A 110 4.03 2.11 12.72
CA LYS A 110 4.75 1.16 13.61
C LYS A 110 3.86 0.30 14.53
N TRP A 111 2.61 0.06 14.13
CA TRP A 111 1.70 -0.85 14.84
C TRP A 111 1.96 -2.33 14.52
N VAL A 112 2.69 -2.57 13.43
CA VAL A 112 3.10 -3.89 12.92
C VAL A 112 4.58 -3.85 12.59
N ASP A 113 5.22 -5.01 12.65
CA ASP A 113 6.69 -5.12 12.54
C ASP A 113 7.17 -4.90 11.09
N GLY A 114 6.26 -5.02 10.11
CA GLY A 114 6.53 -4.85 8.69
C GLY A 114 5.37 -5.31 7.82
N TRP A 115 5.55 -5.30 6.50
CA TRP A 115 4.55 -5.77 5.52
C TRP A 115 4.34 -7.29 5.52
N ASP A 116 5.29 -8.02 6.08
CA ASP A 116 5.29 -9.47 6.23
C ASP A 116 4.76 -9.94 7.59
N ASP A 117 4.32 -9.02 8.45
CA ASP A 117 3.82 -9.34 9.78
C ASP A 117 2.61 -10.30 9.70
N PRO A 118 2.60 -11.44 10.43
CA PRO A 118 1.50 -12.41 10.40
C PRO A 118 0.13 -11.85 10.85
N ARG A 119 0.11 -10.68 11.50
CA ARG A 119 -1.12 -9.96 11.90
C ARG A 119 -1.76 -9.24 10.72
N LEU A 120 -1.01 -8.99 9.64
CA LEU A 120 -1.54 -8.37 8.43
C LEU A 120 -2.22 -9.40 7.53
N MET A 121 -3.30 -8.96 6.87
CA MET A 121 -4.02 -9.71 5.85
C MET A 121 -3.39 -9.57 4.45
N THR A 122 -2.11 -9.18 4.39
CA THR A 122 -1.35 -9.15 3.14
C THR A 122 -0.99 -10.58 2.72
N LEU A 123 -0.83 -10.85 1.43
CA LEU A 123 -0.41 -12.17 0.96
C LEU A 123 0.91 -12.63 1.59
N VAL A 124 1.83 -11.69 1.82
CA VAL A 124 3.12 -11.96 2.47
C VAL A 124 2.92 -12.30 3.96
N GLY A 125 2.06 -11.56 4.67
CA GLY A 125 1.70 -11.84 6.07
C GLY A 125 1.00 -13.19 6.23
N LEU A 126 0.02 -13.49 5.37
CA LEU A 126 -0.69 -14.78 5.34
C LEU A 126 0.26 -15.95 5.04
N ARG A 127 1.20 -15.76 4.10
CA ARG A 127 2.24 -16.75 3.81
C ARG A 127 3.15 -16.98 5.03
N ARG A 128 3.57 -15.91 5.73
CA ARG A 128 4.36 -16.04 6.98
C ARG A 128 3.57 -16.69 8.11
N ARG A 129 2.24 -16.48 8.15
CA ARG A 129 1.27 -17.15 9.04
C ARG A 129 1.04 -18.63 8.69
N ARG A 130 1.68 -19.15 7.63
CA ARG A 130 1.52 -20.53 7.11
C ARG A 130 0.14 -20.82 6.54
N VAL A 131 -0.57 -19.79 6.09
CA VAL A 131 -1.76 -19.97 5.27
C VAL A 131 -1.33 -20.50 3.90
N THR A 132 -1.95 -21.58 3.48
CA THR A 132 -1.70 -22.27 2.22
C THR A 132 -2.40 -21.55 1.06
N ALA A 133 -1.82 -21.62 -0.13
CA ALA A 133 -2.46 -21.04 -1.31
C ALA A 133 -3.80 -21.75 -1.65
N THR A 134 -3.90 -23.05 -1.35
CA THR A 134 -5.09 -23.85 -1.60
C THR A 134 -6.30 -23.37 -0.79
N SER A 135 -6.14 -23.11 0.51
CA SER A 135 -7.23 -22.60 1.37
C SER A 135 -7.70 -21.22 0.94
N ILE A 136 -6.78 -20.34 0.50
CA ILE A 136 -7.13 -19.03 -0.06
C ILE A 136 -7.93 -19.20 -1.34
N ASN A 137 -7.50 -20.06 -2.25
CA ASN A 137 -8.22 -20.31 -3.51
C ASN A 137 -9.61 -20.90 -3.26
N ALA A 138 -9.74 -21.84 -2.32
CA ALA A 138 -11.02 -22.42 -1.92
C ALA A 138 -11.95 -21.35 -1.32
N PHE A 139 -11.42 -20.46 -0.48
CA PHE A 139 -12.15 -19.33 0.06
C PHE A 139 -12.66 -18.37 -1.02
N VAL A 140 -11.80 -17.97 -1.96
CA VAL A 140 -12.18 -17.09 -3.08
C VAL A 140 -13.26 -17.73 -3.95
N GLN A 141 -13.15 -19.04 -4.22
CA GLN A 141 -14.19 -19.79 -4.93
C GLN A 141 -15.52 -19.85 -4.16
N GLY A 142 -15.46 -19.99 -2.82
CA GLY A 142 -16.62 -20.07 -1.95
C GLY A 142 -17.39 -18.75 -1.78
N ILE A 143 -16.70 -17.60 -1.86
CA ILE A 143 -17.35 -16.27 -1.82
C ILE A 143 -18.15 -16.01 -3.10
N GLY A 144 -17.64 -16.45 -4.25
CA GLY A 144 -18.19 -16.13 -5.56
C GLY A 144 -17.94 -14.67 -5.97
N ILE A 145 -18.17 -14.35 -7.25
CA ILE A 145 -17.99 -13.00 -7.80
C ILE A 145 -19.38 -12.40 -8.03
N THR A 146 -19.74 -11.35 -7.28
CA THR A 146 -21.00 -10.62 -7.43
C THR A 146 -20.74 -9.12 -7.63
N ARG A 147 -21.68 -8.42 -8.29
CA ARG A 147 -21.62 -6.96 -8.50
C ARG A 147 -22.09 -6.14 -7.28
N SER A 148 -22.22 -6.76 -6.12
CA SER A 148 -22.66 -6.09 -4.90
C SER A 148 -21.44 -5.58 -4.15
N ASP A 149 -21.15 -4.28 -4.29
CA ASP A 149 -19.94 -3.61 -3.81
C ASP A 149 -19.77 -3.56 -2.28
N ASN A 150 -20.60 -4.28 -1.52
CA ASN A 150 -20.66 -4.18 -0.06
C ASN A 150 -21.03 -5.48 0.66
N SER A 151 -20.68 -6.64 0.12
CA SER A 151 -20.71 -7.88 0.91
C SER A 151 -19.52 -7.86 1.87
N MET A 152 -19.75 -7.40 3.11
CA MET A 152 -18.74 -7.52 4.16
C MET A 152 -18.47 -9.02 4.41
N ILE A 153 -17.34 -9.50 3.91
CA ILE A 153 -16.93 -10.90 4.10
C ILE A 153 -16.34 -11.03 5.50
N ARG A 154 -16.95 -11.89 6.29
CA ARG A 154 -16.52 -12.19 7.66
C ARG A 154 -15.21 -12.96 7.64
N LEU A 155 -14.27 -12.58 8.52
CA LEU A 155 -13.00 -13.27 8.69
C LEU A 155 -13.19 -14.75 9.05
N ASP A 156 -14.28 -15.05 9.77
CA ASP A 156 -14.71 -16.40 10.15
C ASP A 156 -14.80 -17.35 8.94
N SER A 157 -15.20 -16.83 7.77
CA SER A 157 -15.28 -17.61 6.53
C SER A 157 -13.90 -18.00 6.00
N LEU A 158 -12.92 -17.10 6.08
CA LEU A 158 -11.54 -17.42 5.72
C LEU A 158 -10.93 -18.41 6.72
N GLU A 159 -11.14 -18.21 8.02
CA GLU A 159 -10.66 -19.15 9.04
C GLU A 159 -11.22 -20.55 8.85
N TYR A 160 -12.49 -20.67 8.45
CA TYR A 160 -13.11 -21.95 8.16
C TYR A 160 -12.34 -22.71 7.07
N HIS A 161 -12.03 -22.07 5.94
CA HIS A 161 -11.30 -22.71 4.83
C HIS A 161 -9.87 -23.10 5.23
N ILE A 162 -9.21 -22.28 6.04
CA ILE A 162 -7.88 -22.60 6.58
C ILE A 162 -7.94 -23.82 7.49
N ARG A 163 -8.92 -23.87 8.41
CA ARG A 163 -9.10 -24.99 9.35
C ARG A 163 -9.44 -26.28 8.61
N GLU A 164 -10.32 -26.22 7.61
CA GLU A 164 -10.71 -27.37 6.79
C GLU A 164 -9.51 -28.02 6.08
N GLU A 165 -8.57 -27.22 5.57
CA GLU A 165 -7.37 -27.76 4.93
C GLU A 165 -6.38 -28.30 5.96
N LEU A 166 -6.13 -27.55 7.05
CA LEU A 166 -5.20 -27.98 8.10
C LEU A 166 -5.67 -29.26 8.78
N ASN A 167 -6.98 -29.45 8.96
CA ASN A 167 -7.54 -30.69 9.52
C ASN A 167 -7.21 -31.93 8.66
N LYS A 168 -7.03 -31.77 7.35
CA LYS A 168 -6.72 -32.86 6.40
C LYS A 168 -5.22 -33.08 6.21
N THR A 169 -4.42 -32.03 6.36
CA THR A 169 -3.01 -32.01 5.97
C THR A 169 -2.04 -31.98 7.15
N ALA A 170 -2.43 -31.41 8.28
CA ALA A 170 -1.55 -31.25 9.44
C ALA A 170 -1.52 -32.54 10.27
N ALA A 171 -0.31 -32.95 10.65
CA ALA A 171 -0.14 -34.06 11.60
C ALA A 171 -0.55 -33.60 13.01
N HIS A 172 -1.34 -34.43 13.70
CA HIS A 172 -1.67 -34.20 15.10
C HIS A 172 -0.45 -34.46 15.97
N THR A 173 -0.07 -33.46 16.76
CA THR A 173 1.02 -33.56 17.74
C THR A 173 0.57 -32.98 19.07
N MET A 174 1.08 -33.52 20.17
CA MET A 174 0.86 -32.95 21.49
C MET A 174 1.92 -31.88 21.75
N VAL A 175 1.48 -30.67 22.07
CA VAL A 175 2.35 -29.56 22.47
C VAL A 175 1.74 -28.90 23.71
N VAL A 176 2.55 -28.70 24.74
CA VAL A 176 2.15 -27.97 25.94
C VAL A 176 2.74 -26.56 25.85
N LEU A 177 1.89 -25.57 25.53
CA LEU A 177 2.33 -24.18 25.35
C LEU A 177 2.75 -23.53 26.67
N ASN A 178 2.06 -23.86 27.76
CA ASN A 178 2.37 -23.38 29.10
C ASN A 178 2.53 -24.59 30.04
N PRO A 179 3.76 -25.10 30.23
CA PRO A 179 3.98 -26.36 30.93
C PRO A 179 3.78 -26.22 32.43
N LEU A 180 2.83 -26.98 32.95
CA LEU A 180 2.69 -27.22 34.38
C LEU A 180 3.28 -28.60 34.71
N LYS A 181 4.22 -28.62 35.65
CA LYS A 181 4.85 -29.86 36.08
C LYS A 181 3.82 -30.71 36.84
N VAL A 182 3.56 -31.92 36.33
CA VAL A 182 2.71 -32.91 36.98
C VAL A 182 3.59 -34.10 37.39
N VAL A 183 3.40 -34.59 38.62
CA VAL A 183 4.07 -35.77 39.15
C VAL A 183 3.03 -36.84 39.37
N ILE A 184 3.19 -37.99 38.72
CA ILE A 184 2.32 -39.15 38.89
C ILE A 184 2.92 -40.01 40.01
N THR A 185 2.23 -40.11 41.14
CA THR A 185 2.75 -40.75 42.36
C THR A 185 2.58 -42.27 42.39
N ASN A 186 1.75 -42.82 41.51
CA ASN A 186 1.38 -44.23 41.45
C ASN A 186 1.95 -44.97 40.22
N MET A 187 3.04 -44.46 39.65
CA MET A 187 3.71 -45.06 38.50
C MET A 187 5.20 -45.20 38.81
N ASP A 188 5.74 -46.40 38.67
CA ASP A 188 7.16 -46.66 38.86
C ASP A 188 7.98 -46.01 37.74
N ALA A 189 9.21 -45.60 38.05
CA ALA A 189 10.09 -44.81 37.18
C ALA A 189 10.66 -45.57 35.96
N SER A 190 9.91 -46.50 35.38
CA SER A 190 10.24 -47.15 34.12
C SER A 190 9.90 -46.23 32.94
N ILE A 191 10.87 -46.00 32.06
CA ILE A 191 10.65 -45.40 30.75
C ILE A 191 9.76 -46.36 29.96
N MET A 192 8.51 -45.99 29.72
CA MET A 192 7.65 -46.66 28.74
C MET A 192 7.61 -45.83 27.47
N ASP A 193 8.06 -46.42 26.37
CA ASP A 193 7.74 -45.92 25.04
C ASP A 193 6.24 -46.10 24.80
N LEU A 194 5.50 -45.00 24.90
CA LEU A 194 4.08 -44.97 24.53
C LEU A 194 4.01 -44.83 23.01
N ASP A 195 3.90 -45.97 22.33
CA ASP A 195 3.53 -45.99 20.92
C ASP A 195 2.13 -45.39 20.77
N ALA A 196 2.07 -44.13 20.36
CA ALA A 196 0.84 -43.50 19.91
C ALA A 196 0.41 -44.20 18.62
N LYS A 197 -0.45 -45.22 18.75
CA LYS A 197 -1.09 -45.89 17.62
C LYS A 197 -1.78 -44.85 16.74
N LYS A 198 -1.41 -44.86 15.47
CA LYS A 198 -1.88 -43.98 14.39
C LYS A 198 -3.38 -44.01 14.23
#